data_AF-A0A7C5XC43-F1
#
_entry.id   AF-A0A7C5XC43-F1
#
_cell.length_a   1.000
_cell.length_b   1.000
_cell.length_c   1.000
_cell.angle_alpha   90.00
_cell.angle_beta   90.00
_cell.angle_gamma   90.00
#
_symmetry.space_group_name_H-M   'P 1'
#
loop_
_entity.id
_entity.type
_entity.pdbx_description
1 polymer ?
#
loop_
_entity_poly.entity_id
_entity_poly.type
_entity_poly.pdbx_seq_one_letter_code
_entity_poly.pdbx_strand_id
1 'polypeptide(L)' 'MMNSQNLGFSTSFSDLNIKNMEKVFILEALARTNGNKTKAAQLLGITVRTLRNKLKELNIQRGENEHEED' A
#
# COMPACT_ATOMS: atom_id res chain seq x y z
N MET A 1 20.17 12.40 -5.25
CA MET A 1 18.86 12.91 -5.69
C MET A 1 17.78 12.00 -5.11
N MET A 2 17.36 12.23 -3.87
CA MET A 2 16.16 11.58 -3.34
C MET A 2 15.02 12.57 -3.49
N ASN A 3 14.11 12.25 -4.41
CA ASN A 3 13.02 13.12 -4.79
C ASN A 3 12.06 13.22 -3.60
N SER A 4 12.05 14.40 -2.97
CA SER A 4 11.07 14.77 -1.95
C SER A 4 9.75 14.99 -2.66
N GLN A 5 9.01 13.90 -2.91
CA GLN A 5 7.65 14.01 -3.43
C GLN A 5 6.69 14.08 -2.25
N ASN A 6 6.19 15.31 -2.08
CA ASN A 6 4.95 15.69 -1.42
C ASN A 6 3.94 14.52 -1.37
N LEU A 7 3.58 14.07 -0.16
CA LEU A 7 2.44 13.17 0.02
C LEU A 7 1.17 13.98 -0.29
N GLY A 8 0.77 14.03 -1.56
CA GLY A 8 -0.47 14.65 -2.03
C GLY A 8 -1.71 13.86 -1.59
N PHE A 9 -1.85 13.62 -0.29
CA PHE A 9 -2.99 12.93 0.29
C PHE A 9 -4.10 13.96 0.58
N SER A 10 -4.86 14.27 -0.47
CA SER A 10 -6.18 14.88 -0.33
C SER A 10 -7.12 13.76 0.07
N THR A 11 -7.36 13.58 1.36
CA THR A 11 -8.25 12.52 1.83
C THR A 11 -9.23 13.08 2.83
N SER A 12 -10.50 12.94 2.49
CA SER A 12 -11.60 13.29 3.36
C SER A 12 -11.51 12.44 4.62
N PHE A 13 -11.82 13.02 5.78
CA PHE A 13 -11.82 12.29 7.06
C PHE A 13 -12.79 11.10 7.09
N SER A 14 -13.71 11.01 6.13
CA SER A 14 -14.56 9.82 5.90
C SER A 14 -13.78 8.56 5.54
N ASP A 15 -12.54 8.70 5.04
CA ASP A 15 -11.69 7.57 4.61
C ASP A 15 -10.67 7.15 5.68
N LEU A 16 -10.81 7.60 6.94
CA LEU A 16 -9.96 7.26 8.11
C LEU A 16 -10.00 5.78 8.53
N ASN A 17 -10.33 4.87 7.63
CA ASN A 17 -10.21 3.45 7.88
C ASN A 17 -8.73 3.04 7.84
N ILE A 18 -8.23 2.50 8.96
CA ILE A 18 -6.87 1.97 9.09
C ILE A 18 -6.53 1.01 7.95
N LYS A 19 -7.49 0.19 7.50
CA LYS A 19 -7.29 -0.75 6.40
C LYS A 19 -7.02 -0.06 5.05
N ASN A 20 -7.68 1.07 4.79
CA ASN A 20 -7.48 1.85 3.57
C ASN A 20 -6.12 2.54 3.59
N MET A 21 -5.78 3.15 4.72
CA MET A 21 -4.45 3.73 4.96
C MET A 21 -3.34 2.68 4.77
N GLU A 22 -3.45 1.52 5.41
CA GLU A 22 -2.49 0.41 5.26
C GLU A 22 -2.34 -0.01 3.79
N LYS A 23 -3.44 -0.14 3.04
CA LYS A 23 -3.43 -0.49 1.61
C LYS A 23 -2.63 0.53 0.79
N VAL A 24 -2.89 1.82 0.98
CA VAL A 24 -2.19 2.89 0.27
C VAL A 24 -0.69 2.86 0.57
N PHE A 25 -0.31 2.75 1.84
CA PHE A 25 1.10 2.69 2.23
C PHE A 25 1.81 1.47 1.64
N ILE A 26 1.16 0.30 1.64
CA ILE A 26 1.74 -0.93 1.06
C ILE A 26 1.95 -0.80 -0.44
N LEU A 27 0.97 -0.25 -1.17
CA LEU A 27 1.07 -0.05 -2.62
C LEU A 27 2.19 0.94 -2.96
N GLU A 28 2.29 2.05 -2.23
CA GLU A 28 3.32 3.06 -2.43
C GLU A 28 4.71 2.51 -2.13
N ALA A 29 4.87 1.75 -1.04
CA ALA A 29 6.14 1.11 -0.71
C ALA A 29 6.57 0.10 -1.79
N LEU A 30 5.61 -0.64 -2.37
CA LEU A 30 5.87 -1.53 -3.50
C LEU A 30 6.24 -0.76 -4.76
N ALA A 31 5.56 0.34 -5.08
CA ALA A 31 5.87 1.18 -6.23
C ALA A 31 7.29 1.75 -6.14
N ARG A 32 7.67 2.33 -4.99
CA ARG A 32 9.01 2.89 -4.72
C ARG A 32 10.14 1.86 -4.78
N THR A 33 9.81 0.58 -4.64
CA THR A 33 10.78 -0.52 -4.63
C THR A 33 10.69 -1.43 -5.85
N ASN A 34 9.96 -1.01 -6.89
CA ASN A 34 9.70 -1.79 -8.09
C ASN A 34 9.17 -3.21 -7.76
N GLY A 35 8.31 -3.33 -6.76
CA GLY A 35 7.69 -4.58 -6.34
C GLY A 35 8.56 -5.48 -5.46
N ASN A 36 9.75 -5.02 -5.04
CA ASN A 36 10.62 -5.76 -4.14
C ASN A 36 10.06 -5.78 -2.71
N LYS A 37 9.44 -6.90 -2.36
CA LYS A 37 8.73 -7.08 -1.07
C LYS A 37 9.66 -6.94 0.14
N THR A 38 10.93 -7.33 0.04
CA THR A 38 11.89 -7.19 1.15
C THR A 38 12.21 -5.72 1.41
N LYS A 39 12.48 -4.95 0.35
CA LYS A 39 12.74 -3.50 0.47
C LYS A 39 11.49 -2.73 0.88
N ALA A 40 10.32 -3.11 0.37
CA ALA A 40 9.04 -2.51 0.76
C ALA A 40 8.74 -2.73 2.25
N ALA A 41 8.97 -3.94 2.77
CA ALA A 41 8.80 -4.23 4.18
C ALA A 41 9.75 -3.40 5.07
N GLN A 42 11.01 -3.24 4.64
CA GLN A 42 11.99 -2.38 5.31
C GLN A 42 11.54 -0.91 5.34
N LEU A 43 11.03 -0.38 4.23
CA LEU A 43 10.50 1.00 4.15
C LEU A 43 9.29 1.22 5.07
N LEU A 44 8.44 0.19 5.20
CA LEU A 44 7.26 0.23 6.06
C LEU A 44 7.57 -0.06 7.54
N GLY A 45 8.80 -0.44 7.88
CA GLY A 45 9.19 -0.78 9.25
C GLY A 45 8.54 -2.08 9.78
N ILE A 46 8.15 -2.99 8.89
CA ILE A 46 7.51 -4.27 9.24
C ILE A 46 8.32 -5.47 8.75
N THR A 47 8.01 -6.66 9.25
CA THR A 47 8.62 -7.88 8.72
C THR A 47 8.09 -8.22 7.34
N VAL A 48 8.90 -8.90 6.52
CA VAL A 48 8.47 -9.43 5.21
C VAL A 48 7.27 -10.38 5.34
N ARG A 49 7.20 -11.14 6.45
CA ARG A 49 6.05 -12.00 6.77
C ARG A 49 4.77 -11.17 6.94
N THR A 50 4.84 -10.09 7.73
CA THR A 50 3.71 -9.17 7.93
C THR A 50 3.26 -8.57 6.60
N LEU A 51 4.19 -8.10 5.77
CA LEU A 51 3.86 -7.57 4.44
C LEU A 51 3.14 -8.61 3.57
N ARG A 52 3.63 -9.85 3.54
CA ARG A 52 2.98 -10.94 2.78
C ARG A 52 1.58 -11.25 3.30
N ASN A 53 1.40 -11.26 4.61
CA ASN A 53 0.09 -11.48 5.24
C ASN A 53 -0.88 -10.35 4.87
N LYS A 54 -0.45 -9.09 4.99
CA LYS A 54 -1.26 -7.93 4.61
C LYS A 54 -1.63 -7.93 3.13
N LEU A 55 -0.69 -8.30 2.25
CA LEU A 55 -0.99 -8.46 0.81
C LEU A 55 -2.06 -9.53 0.55
N LYS A 56 -2.05 -10.62 1.31
CA LYS A 56 -3.06 -11.68 1.25
C LYS A 56 -4.42 -11.20 1.79
N GLU A 57 -4.44 -10.53 2.94
CA GLU A 57 -5.65 -9.98 3.57
C GLU A 57 -6.35 -8.91 2.73
N LEU A 58 -5.56 -8.12 2.00
CA LEU A 58 -6.06 -7.06 1.14
C LEU A 58 -6.44 -7.56 -0.27
N ASN A 59 -6.28 -8.86 -0.54
CA ASN A 59 -6.46 -9.46 -1.88
C ASN A 59 -5.80 -8.63 -2.98
N ILE A 60 -4.63 -8.03 -2.70
CA ILE A 60 -3.84 -7.32 -3.72
C ILE A 60 -3.12 -8.39 -4.53
N GLN A 61 -3.89 -9.16 -5.28
CA GLN A 61 -3.42 -9.85 -6.47
C GLN A 61 -3.39 -8.77 -7.55
N ARG A 62 -2.26 -8.66 -8.26
CA ARG A 62 -2.09 -7.67 -9.31
C ARG A 62 -3.07 -8.02 -10.44
N GLY A 63 -4.25 -7.40 -10.45
CA GLY A 63 -5.28 -7.55 -11.48
C GLY A 63 -6.68 -7.62 -10.88
N GLU A 64 -7.51 -6.64 -11.26
CA GLU A 64 -8.98 -6.70 -11.32
C GLU A 64 -9.74 -6.70 -9.99
N ASN A 65 -10.35 -5.55 -9.69
CA ASN A 65 -11.74 -5.44 -9.20
C ASN A 65 -12.21 -4.02 -9.60
N GLU A 66 -12.39 -3.81 -10.91
CA GLU A 66 -13.49 -2.97 -11.40
C GLU A 66 -14.71 -3.89 -11.35
N HIS A 67 -15.71 -3.57 -10.52
CA HIS A 67 -17.14 -3.95 -10.59
C HIS A 67 -17.76 -3.27 -9.36
N GLU A 68 -18.18 -2.02 -9.52
CA GLU A 68 -19.54 -1.61 -9.90
C GLU A 68 -20.53 -1.76 -8.73
N GLU A 69 -21.18 -0.64 -8.48
CA GLU A 69 -22.18 -0.36 -7.46
C GLU A 69 -23.41 -1.27 -7.63
N ASP A 70 -23.98 -1.73 -6.51
CA ASP A 70 -25.40 -2.09 -6.37
C ASP A 70 -26.04 -1.15 -5.34
#